data_AF-A0A350HDE8-F1
#
_entry.id   AF-A0A350HDE8-F1
#
_cell.length_a   1.000
_cell.length_b   1.000
_cell.length_c   1.000
_cell.angle_alpha   90.00
_cell.angle_beta   90.00
_cell.angle_gamma   90.00
#
_symmetry.space_group_name_H-M   'P 1'
#
loop_
_entity.id
_entity.type
_entity.pdbx_description
1 polymer ?
#
loop_
_entity_poly.entity_id
_entity_poly.type
_entity_poly.pdbx_seq_one_letter_code
_entity_poly.pdbx_strand_id
1 'polypeptide(L)'
;MQTQIAIQDSRLHPRTYHQLMEQLGENDALIGQSDQFYRTLNIPKAVTERLRNPRQHHIDRTMRWLEGPDRHLIDHHDSRYPQQLKDLPCHPPLLAVL
;
A
#
# COMPACT_ATOMS: atom_id res chain seq x y z
N MET A 1 0.67 -1.25 9.11
CA MET A 1 1.99 -1.14 8.45
C MET A 1 2.26 -2.29 7.48
N GLN A 2 2.23 -3.56 7.89
CA GLN A 2 2.49 -4.71 6.99
C GLN A 2 1.56 -4.75 5.76
N THR A 3 0.27 -4.46 5.96
CA THR A 3 -0.74 -4.35 4.88
C THR A 3 -0.35 -3.32 3.82
N GLN A 4 0.20 -2.17 4.22
CA GLN A 4 0.56 -1.11 3.29
C GLN A 4 1.81 -1.48 2.47
N ILE A 5 2.76 -2.20 3.07
CA ILE A 5 3.91 -2.80 2.37
C ILE A 5 3.42 -3.84 1.35
N ALA A 6 2.44 -4.68 1.73
CA ALA A 6 1.84 -5.66 0.83
C ALA A 6 1.14 -5.00 -0.38
N ILE A 7 0.37 -3.94 -0.14
CA ILE A 7 -0.30 -3.18 -1.19
C ILE A 7 0.73 -2.53 -2.12
N GLN A 8 1.82 -1.96 -1.60
CA GLN A 8 2.88 -1.39 -2.43
C GLN A 8 3.57 -2.46 -3.31
N ASP A 9 3.83 -3.65 -2.79
CA ASP A 9 4.45 -4.75 -3.56
C ASP A 9 3.50 -5.39 -4.59
N SER A 10 2.19 -5.20 -4.43
CA SER A 10 1.17 -5.67 -5.38
C SER A 10 1.23 -4.98 -6.75
N ARG A 11 2.02 -3.90 -6.87
CA ARG A 11 2.11 -3.02 -8.05
C ARG A 11 0.76 -2.41 -8.45
N LEU A 12 -0.15 -2.26 -7.50
CA LEU A 12 -1.36 -1.49 -7.68
C LEU A 12 -0.98 -0.05 -8.07
N HIS A 13 -1.61 0.46 -9.13
CA HIS A 13 -1.32 1.82 -9.58
C HIS A 13 -1.73 2.83 -8.50
N PRO A 14 -0.91 3.85 -8.17
CA PRO A 14 -1.22 4.78 -7.07
C PRO A 14 -2.57 5.47 -7.21
N ARG A 15 -2.96 5.83 -8.44
CA ARG A 15 -4.30 6.39 -8.70
C ARG A 15 -5.44 5.43 -8.32
N THR A 16 -5.30 4.15 -8.68
CA THR A 16 -6.31 3.12 -8.34
C THR A 16 -6.33 2.88 -6.84
N TYR A 17 -5.15 2.88 -6.19
CA TYR A 17 -5.07 2.80 -4.74
C TYR A 17 -5.89 3.91 -4.07
N HIS A 18 -5.68 5.17 -4.44
CA HIS A 18 -6.40 6.31 -3.84
C HIS A 18 -7.90 6.20 -4.03
N GLN A 19 -8.36 5.86 -5.24
CA GLN A 19 -9.78 5.63 -5.51
C GLN A 19 -10.38 4.51 -4.64
N LEU A 20 -9.62 3.43 -4.41
CA LEU A 20 -10.06 2.33 -3.58
C LEU A 20 -10.08 2.71 -2.10
N MET A 21 -9.13 3.51 -1.62
CA MET A 21 -9.13 3.98 -0.23
C MET A 21 -10.27 4.95 0.04
N GLU A 22 -10.64 5.81 -0.92
CA GLU A 22 -11.84 6.65 -0.83
C GLU A 22 -13.14 5.81 -0.73
N GLN A 23 -13.18 4.65 -1.40
CA GLN A 23 -14.35 3.77 -1.40
C GLN A 23 -14.41 2.81 -0.19
N LEU A 24 -13.28 2.26 0.23
CA LEU A 24 -13.19 1.21 1.25
C LEU A 24 -12.88 1.77 2.64
N GLY A 25 -12.33 2.98 2.73
CA GLY A 25 -11.94 3.63 3.98
C GLY A 25 -10.65 3.11 4.61
N GLU A 26 -10.34 1.81 4.51
CA GLU A 26 -9.18 1.20 5.16
C GLU A 26 -8.41 0.20 4.28
N ASN A 27 -7.09 0.13 4.50
CA ASN A 27 -6.17 -0.75 3.76
C ASN A 27 -6.45 -2.25 3.99
N ASP A 28 -6.80 -2.64 5.21
CA ASP A 28 -6.97 -4.06 5.59
C ASP A 28 -8.15 -4.70 4.85
N ALA A 29 -9.13 -3.90 4.44
CA ALA A 29 -10.27 -4.34 3.62
C ALA A 29 -9.85 -4.85 2.23
N LEU A 30 -8.65 -4.53 1.75
CA LEU A 30 -8.20 -4.89 0.40
C LEU A 30 -7.39 -6.20 0.34
N ILE A 31 -6.82 -6.68 1.44
CA ILE A 31 -5.94 -7.86 1.43
C ILE A 31 -6.72 -9.16 1.61
N GLY A 32 -6.31 -10.22 0.91
CA GLY A 32 -6.85 -11.57 1.11
C GLY A 32 -8.30 -11.78 0.67
N GLN A 33 -8.90 -10.83 -0.05
CA GLN A 33 -10.30 -10.88 -0.45
C GLN A 33 -10.58 -11.91 -1.57
N SER A 34 -11.87 -12.16 -1.82
CA SER A 34 -12.35 -13.09 -2.86
C SER A 34 -12.14 -12.54 -4.28
N ASP A 35 -12.09 -13.43 -5.28
CA ASP A 35 -12.02 -13.03 -6.69
C ASP A 35 -13.23 -12.16 -7.09
N GLN A 36 -14.41 -12.45 -6.54
CA GLN A 36 -15.62 -11.69 -6.80
C GLN A 36 -15.48 -10.24 -6.30
N PHE A 37 -14.91 -10.04 -5.11
CA PHE A 37 -14.65 -8.71 -4.55
C PHE A 37 -13.70 -7.90 -5.44
N TYR A 38 -12.58 -8.50 -5.87
CA TYR A 38 -11.64 -7.80 -6.74
C TYR A 38 -12.20 -7.51 -8.13
N ARG A 39 -13.07 -8.39 -8.66
CA ARG A 39 -13.79 -8.14 -9.92
C ARG A 39 -14.76 -6.98 -9.82
N THR A 40 -15.50 -6.85 -8.72
CA THR A 40 -16.41 -5.70 -8.50
C THR A 40 -15.66 -4.38 -8.43
N LEU A 41 -14.39 -4.41 -8.02
CA LEU A 41 -13.48 -3.27 -7.96
C LEU A 41 -12.66 -3.06 -9.25
N ASN A 42 -12.90 -3.88 -10.28
CA ASN A 42 -12.19 -3.85 -11.56
C ASN A 42 -10.65 -3.93 -11.43
N ILE A 43 -10.15 -4.67 -10.44
CA ILE A 43 -8.72 -4.82 -10.19
C ILE A 43 -8.13 -5.89 -11.14
N PRO A 44 -7.01 -5.60 -11.84
CA PRO A 44 -6.39 -6.58 -12.73
C PRO A 44 -5.95 -7.85 -11.99
N LYS A 45 -6.12 -9.02 -12.64
CA LYS A 45 -5.79 -10.33 -12.07
C LYS A 45 -4.35 -10.42 -11.52
N ALA A 46 -3.38 -9.83 -12.22
CA ALA A 46 -1.98 -9.81 -11.78
C ALA A 46 -1.75 -9.06 -10.46
N VAL A 47 -2.57 -8.05 -10.16
CA VAL A 47 -2.54 -7.32 -8.89
C VAL A 47 -3.27 -8.13 -7.82
N THR A 48 -4.45 -8.68 -8.16
CA THR A 48 -5.24 -9.57 -7.28
C THR A 48 -4.43 -10.74 -6.74
N GLU A 49 -3.65 -11.42 -7.59
CA GLU A 49 -2.80 -12.53 -7.16
C GLU A 49 -1.78 -12.13 -6.08
N ARG A 50 -1.27 -10.90 -6.15
CA ARG A 50 -0.29 -10.36 -5.19
C ARG A 50 -0.96 -9.81 -3.93
N LEU A 51 -2.18 -9.29 -4.04
CA LEU A 51 -2.98 -8.90 -2.86
C LEU A 51 -3.46 -10.13 -2.06
N ARG A 52 -3.72 -11.25 -2.75
CA ARG A 52 -4.06 -12.54 -2.10
C ARG A 52 -2.85 -13.22 -1.49
N ASN A 53 -1.73 -13.21 -2.20
CA ASN A 53 -0.48 -13.81 -1.76
C ASN A 53 0.63 -12.74 -1.69
N PRO A 54 0.61 -11.87 -0.66
CA PRO A 54 1.68 -10.91 -0.45
C PRO A 54 3.03 -11.61 -0.36
N ARG A 55 4.06 -10.97 -0.91
CA ARG A 55 5.43 -11.49 -0.83
C ARG A 55 5.96 -11.33 0.59
N GLN A 56 5.72 -12.32 1.44
CA GLN A 56 6.12 -12.27 2.85
C GLN A 56 7.59 -11.90 3.04
N HIS A 57 8.49 -12.45 2.21
CA HIS A 57 9.91 -12.13 2.25
C HIS A 57 10.25 -10.65 2.00
N HIS A 58 9.45 -9.91 1.21
CA HIS A 58 9.60 -8.46 1.02
C HIS A 58 9.11 -7.69 2.24
N ILE A 59 7.98 -8.12 2.81
CA ILE A 59 7.43 -7.54 4.04
C ILE A 59 8.45 -7.69 5.17
N ASP A 60 8.93 -8.91 5.40
CA ASP A 60 9.91 -9.20 6.46
C ASP A 60 11.20 -8.40 6.28
N ARG A 61 11.70 -8.28 5.04
CA ARG A 61 12.89 -7.47 4.75
C ARG A 61 12.67 -6.00 5.09
N THR A 62 11.50 -5.46 4.73
CA THR A 62 11.16 -4.06 5.01
C THR A 62 11.00 -3.84 6.51
N MET A 63 10.35 -4.77 7.21
CA MET A 63 10.23 -4.72 8.66
C MET A 63 11.60 -4.76 9.35
N ARG A 64 12.51 -5.64 8.93
CA ARG A 64 13.90 -5.66 9.45
C ARG A 64 14.66 -4.38 9.13
N TRP A 65 14.42 -3.77 7.96
CA TRP A 65 15.05 -2.48 7.64
C TRP A 65 14.63 -1.40 8.65
N LEU A 66 13.37 -1.38 9.08
CA LEU A 66 12.83 -0.45 10.07
C LEU A 66 13.39 -0.61 11.48
N GLU A 67 14.07 -1.71 11.79
CA GLU A 67 14.73 -1.90 13.10
C GLU A 67 16.01 -1.05 13.24
N GLY A 68 16.52 -0.49 12.15
CA GLY A 68 17.70 0.39 12.19
C GLY A 68 17.37 1.80 12.70
N PRO A 69 18.37 2.52 13.24
CA PRO A 69 18.18 3.89 13.72
C PRO A 69 17.76 4.83 12.58
N ASP A 70 16.92 5.80 12.91
CA ASP A 70 16.40 6.86 12.02
C ASP A 70 15.65 6.37 10.79
N ARG A 71 15.26 5.10 10.72
CA ARG A 71 14.51 4.54 9.59
C ARG A 71 13.03 4.58 9.88
N HIS A 72 12.30 5.29 9.03
CA HIS A 72 10.85 5.41 9.18
C HIS A 72 10.12 5.05 7.90
N LEU A 73 8.94 4.48 8.09
CA LEU A 73 7.94 4.29 7.06
C LEU A 73 6.75 5.16 7.43
N ILE A 74 6.46 6.16 6.61
CA ILE A 74 5.40 7.15 6.87
C ILE A 74 4.34 7.07 5.78
N ASP A 75 3.09 7.12 6.18
CA ASP A 75 1.95 7.18 5.25
C ASP A 75 1.50 8.63 5.04
N HIS A 76 0.53 8.84 4.14
CA HIS A 76 0.02 10.16 3.83
C HIS A 76 -0.80 10.82 4.96
N HIS A 77 -1.12 10.10 6.04
CA HIS A 77 -1.73 10.67 7.25
C HIS A 77 -0.68 11.14 8.27
N ASP A 78 0.55 10.61 8.20
CA ASP A 78 1.68 11.07 9.02
C ASP A 78 1.97 12.56 8.77
N SER A 79 2.23 13.31 9.85
CA SER A 79 2.54 14.74 9.79
C SER A 79 3.87 15.04 9.11
N ARG A 80 4.78 14.07 9.06
CA ARG A 80 6.09 14.16 8.38
C ARG A 80 5.98 13.96 6.87
N TYR A 81 4.84 13.50 6.37
CA TYR A 81 4.65 13.28 4.94
C TYR A 81 4.61 14.63 4.20
N PRO A 82 5.48 14.86 3.18
CA PRO A 82 5.57 16.15 2.50
C PRO A 82 4.24 16.60 1.88
N GLN A 83 3.77 17.80 2.24
CA GLN A 83 2.50 18.33 1.73
C GLN A 83 2.50 18.45 0.20
N GLN A 84 3.63 18.87 -0.38
CA GLN A 84 3.81 19.00 -1.83
C GLN A 84 3.59 17.67 -2.58
N LEU A 85 3.86 16.53 -1.93
CA LEU A 85 3.55 15.23 -2.52
C LEU A 85 2.05 14.95 -2.45
N LYS A 86 1.35 15.29 -1.36
CA LYS A 86 -0.10 15.08 -1.22
C LYS A 86 -0.91 15.80 -2.31
N ASP A 87 -0.39 16.92 -2.79
CA ASP A 87 -1.00 17.70 -3.87
C ASP A 87 -0.95 16.97 -5.23
N LEU A 88 -0.16 15.90 -5.36
CA LEU A 88 -0.10 15.07 -6.56
C LEU A 88 -1.21 14.00 -6.57
N PRO A 89 -2.00 13.87 -7.65
CA PRO A 89 -3.10 12.90 -7.75
C PRO A 89 -2.69 11.42 -7.62
N CYS A 90 -1.41 11.12 -7.80
CA CYS A 90 -0.87 9.77 -7.76
C CYS A 90 0.30 9.66 -6.77
N HIS A 91 0.26 10.42 -5.69
CA HIS A 91 1.29 10.41 -4.68
C HIS A 91 1.47 9.00 -4.07
N PRO A 92 2.70 8.62 -3.71
CA PRO A 92 2.96 7.31 -3.14
C PRO A 92 2.27 7.20 -1.77
N PRO A 93 1.54 6.12 -1.49
CA PRO A 93 0.81 6.00 -0.23
C PRO A 93 1.71 5.81 0.99
N LEU A 94 2.98 5.45 0.75
CA LEU A 94 3.97 5.11 1.76
C LEU A 94 5.35 5.61 1.32
N LEU A 95 6.09 6.24 2.22
CA LEU A 95 7.45 6.74 1.99
C LEU A 95 8.42 6.14 3.01
N ALA A 96 9.58 5.71 2.54
CA ALA A 96 10.71 5.37 3.38
C ALA A 96 11.59 6.61 3.55
N VAL A 97 11.87 7.00 4.79
CA VAL A 97 12.70 8.16 5.14
C VAL A 97 13.77 7.78 6.15
N LEU A 98 14.86 8.57 6.14
CA LEU A 98 16.04 8.48 7.01
C LEU A 98 16.16 9.72 7.88
#